data_AF-A0A376RJP6-F1
#
_entry.id   AF-A0A376RJP6-F1
#
_cell.length_a   1.000
_cell.length_b   1.000
_cell.length_c   1.000
_cell.angle_alpha   90.00
_cell.angle_beta   90.00
_cell.angle_gamma   90.00
#
_symmetry.space_group_name_H-M   'P 1'
#
loop_
_entity.id
_entity.type
_entity.pdbx_description
1 polymer ?
#
loop_
_entity_poly.entity_id
_entity_poly.type
_entity_poly.pdbx_seq_one_letter_code
_entity_poly.pdbx_strand_id
1 'polypeptide(L)'
;MTAFRAAFKAYRMHQVLIMPRFARLTIALGLATAVFPVDAEYYFNPRFLSNDLAESVDLSAFTKGREAPPGTYRVDIYLNDEFMTSRDITFIADDNNAELIPCLSTDLLVSLGIKKSALLDNKEHSAEKHVPDNSACTPLQDRLADASTEFDVGQQHLSLSVPQIYVGRMARGYVSPDLWEEGINAGLLNYSF
;
A
#
# COMPACT_ATOMS: atom_id res chain seq x y z
N MET A 1 9.23 -60.50 -66.02
CA MET A 1 10.21 -60.38 -67.12
C MET A 1 9.75 -59.26 -68.06
N THR A 2 10.70 -58.44 -68.52
CA THR A 2 10.62 -57.42 -69.61
C THR A 2 9.62 -56.27 -69.42
N ALA A 3 9.97 -55.07 -68.92
CA ALA A 3 10.94 -54.03 -69.33
C ALA A 3 10.40 -53.05 -70.39
N PHE A 4 10.28 -51.76 -70.04
CA PHE A 4 10.67 -50.65 -70.91
C PHE A 4 11.08 -49.42 -70.10
N ARG A 5 12.20 -48.82 -70.51
CA ARG A 5 12.94 -47.71 -69.91
C ARG A 5 12.44 -46.35 -70.45
N ALA A 6 12.53 -45.35 -69.56
CA ALA A 6 12.99 -43.96 -69.77
C ALA A 6 12.23 -43.02 -70.73
N ALA A 7 11.82 -41.85 -70.22
CA ALA A 7 12.50 -40.58 -70.51
C ALA A 7 11.98 -39.43 -69.62
N PHE A 8 12.93 -38.65 -69.12
CA PHE A 8 12.77 -37.40 -68.39
C PHE A 8 12.02 -36.34 -69.21
N LYS A 9 11.11 -35.61 -68.57
CA LYS A 9 10.83 -34.21 -68.93
C LYS A 9 10.74 -33.39 -67.66
N ALA A 10 11.81 -32.65 -67.37
CA ALA A 10 11.80 -31.63 -66.34
C ALA A 10 10.86 -30.50 -66.75
N TYR A 11 9.88 -30.16 -65.91
CA TYR A 11 9.18 -28.89 -66.00
C TYR A 11 9.19 -28.23 -64.63
N ARG A 12 10.10 -27.25 -64.50
CA ARG A 12 10.14 -26.27 -63.43
C ARG A 12 9.09 -25.22 -63.77
N MET A 13 8.09 -24.99 -62.92
CA MET A 13 7.59 -23.63 -62.63
C MET A 13 6.38 -23.61 -61.68
N HIS A 14 6.55 -22.77 -60.66
CA HIS A 14 5.55 -21.95 -59.97
C HIS A 14 4.63 -22.62 -58.95
N GLN A 15 5.04 -22.48 -57.68
CA GLN A 15 4.15 -22.35 -56.54
C GLN A 15 3.03 -21.35 -56.86
N VAL A 16 1.79 -21.83 -56.91
CA VAL A 16 0.63 -20.97 -56.70
C VAL A 16 -0.03 -21.49 -55.43
N LEU A 17 0.27 -20.81 -54.34
CA LEU A 17 -0.40 -21.02 -53.06
C LEU A 17 -1.82 -20.45 -53.21
N ILE A 18 -2.76 -21.31 -53.59
CA ILE A 18 -4.18 -20.97 -53.71
C ILE A 18 -4.72 -20.78 -52.31
N MET A 19 -4.62 -19.56 -51.80
CA MET A 19 -5.18 -19.14 -50.52
C MET A 19 -6.70 -19.00 -50.68
N PRO A 20 -7.54 -19.71 -49.92
CA PRO A 20 -9.00 -19.65 -50.08
C PRO A 20 -9.50 -18.25 -49.71
N ARG A 21 -10.35 -17.67 -50.58
CA ARG A 21 -10.93 -16.32 -50.41
C ARG A 21 -11.68 -16.13 -49.07
N PHE A 22 -12.11 -17.23 -48.43
CA PHE A 22 -12.80 -17.23 -47.14
C PHE A 22 -11.87 -17.02 -45.92
N ALA A 23 -10.55 -17.29 -46.04
CA ALA A 23 -9.61 -17.11 -44.93
C ALA A 23 -9.27 -15.62 -44.66
N ARG A 24 -9.54 -14.73 -45.62
CA ARG A 24 -9.32 -13.27 -45.46
C ARG A 24 -10.47 -12.60 -44.71
N LEU A 25 -11.68 -13.16 -44.75
CA LEU A 25 -12.87 -12.58 -44.11
C LEU A 25 -12.89 -12.83 -42.59
N THR A 26 -12.36 -13.97 -42.13
CA THR A 26 -12.33 -14.34 -40.71
C THR A 26 -11.29 -13.55 -39.90
N ILE A 27 -10.16 -13.17 -40.53
CA ILE A 27 -9.12 -12.35 -39.87
C ILE A 27 -9.61 -10.90 -39.68
N ALA A 28 -10.38 -10.36 -40.64
CA ALA A 28 -10.94 -9.01 -40.53
C ALA A 28 -12.01 -8.89 -39.42
N LEU A 29 -12.78 -9.95 -39.18
CA LEU A 29 -13.82 -9.95 -38.14
C LEU A 29 -13.23 -10.07 -36.72
N GLY A 30 -12.11 -10.78 -36.54
CA GLY A 30 -11.42 -10.90 -35.25
C GLY A 30 -10.74 -9.61 -34.77
N LEU A 31 -10.31 -8.73 -35.70
CA LEU A 31 -9.77 -7.41 -35.34
C LEU A 31 -10.87 -6.43 -34.88
N ALA A 32 -12.11 -6.59 -35.37
CA ALA A 32 -13.22 -5.68 -35.04
C ALA A 32 -13.79 -5.89 -33.62
N THR A 33 -13.46 -7.01 -32.97
CA THR A 33 -13.85 -7.32 -31.58
C THR A 33 -12.73 -7.07 -30.58
N ALA A 34 -11.65 -6.40 -30.96
CA ALA A 34 -10.63 -5.97 -30.02
C ALA A 34 -11.22 -4.88 -29.11
N VAL A 35 -11.67 -5.29 -27.93
CA VAL A 35 -12.05 -4.39 -26.85
C VAL A 35 -10.75 -3.85 -26.28
N PHE A 36 -10.38 -2.64 -26.69
CA PHE A 36 -9.31 -1.91 -26.02
C PHE A 36 -9.84 -1.45 -24.65
N PRO A 37 -9.15 -1.74 -23.54
CA PRO A 37 -9.49 -1.11 -22.28
C PRO A 37 -9.33 0.40 -22.47
N VAL A 38 -10.44 1.12 -22.38
CA VAL A 38 -10.43 2.58 -22.20
C VAL A 38 -10.25 2.79 -20.71
N ASP A 39 -9.04 3.20 -20.32
CA ASP A 39 -8.77 3.71 -18.99
C ASP A 39 -9.13 5.20 -19.00
N ALA A 40 -10.13 5.57 -18.21
CA ALA A 40 -10.56 6.95 -18.06
C ALA A 40 -10.12 7.43 -16.67
N GLU A 41 -8.98 8.12 -16.60
CA GLU A 41 -8.49 8.71 -15.36
C GLU A 41 -9.45 9.81 -14.87
N TYR A 42 -9.63 9.91 -13.55
CA TYR A 42 -10.46 10.96 -12.96
C TYR A 42 -9.80 12.33 -13.14
N TYR A 43 -10.56 13.32 -13.61
CA TYR A 43 -10.07 14.69 -13.77
C TYR A 43 -10.73 15.64 -12.77
N PHE A 44 -9.91 16.40 -12.05
CA PHE A 44 -10.33 17.43 -11.12
C PHE A 44 -9.89 18.81 -11.62
N ASN A 45 -10.82 19.76 -11.71
CA ASN A 45 -10.51 21.12 -12.12
C ASN A 45 -9.87 21.89 -10.94
N PRO A 46 -8.58 22.29 -11.00
CA PRO A 46 -7.90 22.96 -9.89
C PRO A 46 -8.53 24.32 -9.52
N ARG A 47 -9.28 24.95 -10.44
CA ARG A 47 -9.96 26.23 -10.18
C ARG A 47 -11.07 26.16 -9.14
N PHE A 48 -11.48 24.96 -8.72
CA PHE A 48 -12.43 24.80 -7.61
C PHE A 48 -11.77 24.91 -6.23
N LEU A 49 -10.44 24.86 -6.14
CA LEU A 49 -9.72 24.82 -4.87
C LEU A 49 -8.97 26.12 -4.55
N SER A 50 -8.69 26.96 -5.54
CA SER A 50 -8.08 28.28 -5.33
C SER A 50 -8.73 29.35 -6.22
N ASN A 51 -8.98 30.52 -5.62
CA ASN A 51 -9.50 31.69 -6.33
C ASN A 51 -8.40 32.46 -7.09
N ASP A 52 -7.13 32.22 -6.75
CA ASP A 52 -5.97 32.87 -7.36
C ASP A 52 -5.23 31.93 -8.33
N LEU A 53 -4.99 32.44 -9.55
CA LEU A 53 -4.40 31.74 -10.69
C LEU A 53 -2.88 31.48 -10.57
N ALA A 54 -2.32 31.43 -9.37
CA ALA A 54 -0.87 31.37 -9.16
C ALA A 54 -0.37 30.25 -8.24
N GLU A 55 -1.24 29.53 -7.52
CA GLU A 55 -0.81 28.40 -6.70
C GLU A 55 -1.30 27.10 -7.35
N SER A 56 -0.37 26.39 -8.00
CA SER A 56 -0.64 25.09 -8.61
C SER A 56 -0.88 24.07 -7.50
N VAL A 57 -2.15 23.83 -7.16
CA VAL A 57 -2.54 22.73 -6.28
C VAL A 57 -2.24 21.40 -7.00
N ASP A 58 -1.42 20.55 -6.37
CA ASP A 58 -1.16 19.21 -6.89
C ASP A 58 -2.36 18.29 -6.60
N LEU A 59 -3.00 17.83 -7.68
CA LEU A 59 -4.16 16.94 -7.63
C LEU A 59 -3.84 15.52 -8.11
N SER A 60 -2.58 15.23 -8.42
CA SER A 60 -2.15 13.95 -8.97
C SER A 60 -2.42 12.76 -8.04
N ALA A 61 -2.52 13.00 -6.73
CA ALA A 61 -2.92 11.98 -5.76
C ALA A 61 -4.38 11.53 -5.98
N PHE A 62 -5.28 12.48 -6.20
CA PHE A 62 -6.72 12.22 -6.32
C PHE A 62 -7.11 11.66 -7.69
N THR A 63 -6.42 12.08 -8.77
CA THR A 63 -6.68 11.53 -10.13
C THR A 63 -6.42 10.02 -10.19
N LYS A 64 -5.44 9.56 -9.42
CA LYS A 64 -5.06 8.15 -9.27
C LYS A 64 -5.89 7.36 -8.26
N GLY A 65 -6.95 7.98 -7.72
CA GLY A 65 -7.89 7.31 -6.81
C GLY A 65 -7.48 7.27 -5.34
N ARG A 66 -6.44 7.99 -4.92
CA ARG A 66 -6.13 8.12 -3.48
C ARG A 66 -7.05 9.14 -2.81
N GLU A 67 -7.44 8.82 -1.58
CA GLU A 67 -8.31 9.67 -0.77
C GLU A 67 -7.56 10.83 -0.11
N ALA A 68 -6.25 10.68 0.12
CA ALA A 68 -5.40 11.71 0.72
C ALA A 68 -3.98 11.72 0.13
N PRO A 69 -3.32 12.89 0.05
CA PRO A 69 -1.91 13.00 -0.29
C PRO A 69 -1.01 12.56 0.88
N PRO A 70 0.28 12.24 0.63
CA PRO A 70 1.27 12.08 1.69
C PRO A 70 1.36 13.34 2.57
N GLY A 71 1.52 13.14 3.89
CA GLY A 71 1.49 14.25 4.84
C GLY A 71 1.35 13.78 6.29
N THR A 72 1.20 14.73 7.21
CA THR A 72 0.99 14.45 8.64
C THR A 72 -0.47 14.64 8.98
N TYR A 73 -1.08 13.61 9.57
CA TYR A 73 -2.48 13.59 9.97
C TYR A 73 -2.59 13.26 11.45
N ARG A 74 -3.47 13.96 12.17
CA ARG A 74 -3.92 13.54 13.50
C ARG A 74 -4.84 12.33 13.30
N VAL A 75 -4.49 11.19 13.87
CA VAL A 75 -5.24 9.94 13.72
C VAL A 75 -5.49 9.28 15.07
N ASP A 76 -6.62 8.59 15.17
CA ASP A 76 -6.93 7.65 16.24
C ASP A 76 -6.32 6.30 15.89
N ILE A 77 -5.43 5.82 16.74
CA ILE A 77 -4.68 4.58 16.52
C ILE A 77 -5.36 3.44 17.27
N TYR A 78 -5.73 2.40 16.54
CA TYR A 78 -6.32 1.17 17.05
C TYR A 78 -5.34 0.01 16.87
N LEU A 79 -5.22 -0.85 17.89
CA LEU A 79 -4.46 -2.09 17.82
C LEU A 79 -5.42 -3.26 18.04
N ASN A 80 -5.62 -4.11 17.04
CA ASN A 80 -6.56 -5.23 17.08
C ASN A 80 -7.96 -4.80 17.58
N ASP A 81 -8.52 -3.74 16.98
CA ASP A 81 -9.81 -3.11 17.31
C ASP A 81 -9.87 -2.39 18.68
N GLU A 82 -8.78 -2.34 19.44
CA GLU A 82 -8.71 -1.60 20.70
C GLU A 82 -8.14 -0.19 20.48
N PHE A 83 -8.87 0.84 20.93
CA PHE A 83 -8.38 2.21 20.88
C PHE A 83 -7.18 2.39 21.81
N MET A 84 -6.09 2.92 21.27
CA MET A 84 -4.85 3.12 22.02
C MET A 84 -4.60 4.59 22.34
N THR A 85 -4.60 5.46 21.33
CA THR A 85 -4.23 6.87 21.47
C THR A 85 -4.58 7.68 20.22
N SER A 86 -4.60 9.01 20.33
CA SER A 86 -4.78 9.94 19.22
C SER A 86 -3.53 10.81 19.02
N ARG A 87 -2.81 10.65 17.91
CA ARG A 87 -1.51 11.32 17.70
C ARG A 87 -1.29 11.71 16.24
N ASP A 88 -0.37 12.65 16.02
CA ASP A 88 0.04 13.05 14.68
C ASP A 88 0.98 11.97 14.09
N ILE A 89 0.57 11.37 12.98
CA ILE A 89 1.33 10.36 12.24
C ILE A 89 1.62 10.88 10.84
N THR A 90 2.87 10.74 10.41
CA THR A 90 3.29 11.05 9.05
C THR A 90 3.06 9.85 8.16
N PHE A 91 2.45 10.07 7.00
CA PHE A 91 2.20 9.06 5.98
C PHE A 91 2.99 9.40 4.72
N ILE A 92 3.69 8.40 4.18
CA ILE A 92 4.43 8.51 2.92
C ILE A 92 3.73 7.70 1.83
N ALA A 93 3.97 8.05 0.57
CA ALA A 93 3.54 7.20 -0.54
C ALA A 93 4.39 5.93 -0.60
N ASP A 94 3.78 4.80 -0.93
CA ASP A 94 4.48 3.58 -1.30
C ASP A 94 5.23 3.71 -2.64
N ASP A 95 6.05 2.71 -2.99
CA ASP A 95 6.87 2.70 -4.21
C ASP A 95 6.02 2.91 -5.50
N ASN A 96 4.76 2.45 -5.50
CA ASN A 96 3.84 2.59 -6.64
C ASN A 96 2.95 3.85 -6.54
N ASN A 97 3.09 4.64 -5.48
CA ASN A 97 2.31 5.84 -5.19
C ASN A 97 0.79 5.58 -5.14
N ALA A 98 0.40 4.35 -4.82
CA ALA A 98 -0.97 3.84 -4.74
C ALA A 98 -1.51 3.91 -3.29
N GLU A 99 -0.68 3.63 -2.29
CA GLU A 99 -1.09 3.55 -0.89
C GLU A 99 -0.27 4.48 0.02
N LEU A 100 -0.82 4.78 1.20
CA LEU A 100 -0.18 5.57 2.23
C LEU A 100 0.39 4.66 3.32
N ILE A 101 1.70 4.73 3.55
CA ILE A 101 2.41 3.98 4.58
C ILE A 101 2.56 4.87 5.83
N PRO A 102 2.03 4.46 7.00
CA PRO A 102 2.22 5.19 8.24
C PRO A 102 3.67 5.04 8.73
N CYS A 103 4.30 6.15 9.08
CA CYS A 103 5.60 6.16 9.74
C CYS A 103 5.45 5.89 11.24
N LEU A 104 5.59 4.63 11.64
CA LEU A 104 5.46 4.16 13.02
C LEU A 104 6.83 3.94 13.64
N SER A 105 7.26 4.83 14.55
CA SER A 105 8.53 4.65 15.26
C SER A 105 8.51 3.40 16.14
N THR A 106 9.69 2.82 16.40
CA THR A 106 9.82 1.68 17.32
C THR A 106 9.28 2.01 18.72
N ASP A 107 9.56 3.22 19.22
CA ASP A 107 9.07 3.65 20.54
C ASP A 107 7.54 3.78 20.56
N LEU A 108 6.93 4.26 19.48
CA LEU A 108 5.48 4.28 19.33
C LEU A 108 4.91 2.86 19.38
N LEU A 109 5.41 1.94 18.55
CA LEU A 109 4.93 0.55 18.52
C LEU A 109 5.06 -0.12 19.90
N VAL A 110 6.15 0.12 20.63
CA VAL A 110 6.32 -0.38 22.00
C VAL A 110 5.31 0.25 22.96
N SER A 111 5.06 1.55 22.86
CA SER A 111 4.05 2.23 23.68
C SER A 111 2.62 1.73 23.42
N LEU A 112 2.34 1.24 22.21
CA LEU A 112 1.09 0.58 21.85
C LEU A 112 1.01 -0.87 22.36
N GLY A 113 2.03 -1.36 23.07
CA GLY A 113 2.02 -2.69 23.67
C GLY A 113 2.65 -3.78 22.81
N ILE A 114 3.30 -3.46 21.68
CA ILE A 114 4.06 -4.44 20.90
C ILE A 114 5.39 -4.72 21.60
N LYS A 115 5.75 -6.01 21.73
CA LYS A 115 6.99 -6.44 22.40
C LYS A 115 8.21 -5.90 21.65
N LYS A 116 9.09 -5.24 22.40
CA LYS A 116 10.37 -4.75 21.87
C LYS A 116 11.22 -5.88 21.25
N SER A 117 11.20 -7.09 21.81
CA SER A 117 11.95 -8.23 21.25
C SER A 117 11.48 -8.57 19.83
N ALA A 118 10.16 -8.56 19.58
CA ALA A 118 9.59 -8.85 18.27
C ALA A 118 10.05 -7.87 17.18
N LEU A 119 10.27 -6.59 17.55
CA LEU A 119 10.75 -5.56 16.61
C LEU A 119 12.26 -5.64 16.34
N LEU A 120 13.02 -6.32 17.20
CA LEU A 120 14.47 -6.47 17.07
C LEU A 120 14.85 -7.76 16.33
N ASP A 121 14.09 -8.83 16.55
CA ASP A 121 14.37 -10.16 15.99
C ASP A 121 14.16 -10.23 14.47
N ASN A 122 13.27 -9.39 13.92
CA ASN A 122 12.91 -9.42 12.48
C ASN A 122 13.86 -8.63 11.57
N LYS A 123 15.03 -8.18 12.05
CA LYS A 123 16.03 -7.52 11.19
C LYS A 123 16.54 -8.42 10.05
N GLU A 124 16.41 -9.74 10.17
CA GLU A 124 16.78 -10.68 9.09
C GLU A 124 15.84 -10.59 7.86
N HIS A 125 14.58 -10.16 8.03
CA HIS A 125 13.65 -10.03 6.90
C HIS A 125 13.81 -8.71 6.12
N SER A 126 14.53 -7.73 6.68
CA SER A 126 14.80 -6.43 6.05
C SER A 126 16.14 -6.38 5.31
N ALA A 127 16.90 -7.49 5.25
CA ALA A 127 18.28 -7.50 4.75
C ALA A 127 18.43 -7.32 3.22
N GLU A 128 17.33 -7.37 2.44
CA GLU A 128 17.39 -7.31 0.97
C GLU A 128 16.85 -5.99 0.37
N LYS A 129 16.28 -5.09 1.17
CA LYS A 129 15.90 -3.73 0.74
C LYS A 129 16.75 -2.73 1.50
N HIS A 130 17.47 -1.86 0.79
CA HIS A 130 18.19 -0.73 1.41
C HIS A 130 17.15 0.16 2.13
N VAL A 131 16.96 -0.04 3.42
CA VAL A 131 16.13 0.82 4.27
C VAL A 131 16.97 2.07 4.58
N PRO A 132 16.61 3.27 4.13
CA PRO A 132 17.27 4.50 4.56
C PRO A 132 17.06 4.69 6.06
N ASP A 133 17.81 5.59 6.70
CA ASP A 133 17.86 5.90 8.16
C ASP A 133 16.51 6.07 8.91
N ASN A 134 15.36 5.97 8.24
CA ASN A 134 14.00 6.04 8.77
C ASN A 134 13.32 4.66 8.82
N SER A 135 13.80 3.74 9.65
CA SER A 135 13.12 2.45 9.96
C SER A 135 11.65 2.60 10.42
N ALA A 136 11.23 3.82 10.80
CA ALA A 136 9.87 4.14 11.15
C ALA A 136 8.90 4.12 9.96
N CYS A 137 9.36 4.47 8.76
CA CYS A 137 8.52 4.61 7.56
C CYS A 137 8.51 3.36 6.67
N THR A 138 8.71 2.19 7.27
CA THR A 138 8.66 0.90 6.59
C THR A 138 7.29 0.26 6.85
N PRO A 139 6.68 -0.41 5.85
CA PRO A 139 5.46 -1.20 6.06
C PRO A 139 5.57 -2.08 7.30
N LEU A 140 4.52 -2.11 8.13
CA LEU A 140 4.52 -2.88 9.38
C LEU A 140 4.72 -4.39 9.12
N GLN A 141 4.21 -4.87 7.98
CA GLN A 141 4.34 -6.22 7.43
C GLN A 141 5.81 -6.64 7.32
N ASP A 142 6.70 -5.71 6.97
CA ASP A 142 8.14 -5.98 6.81
C ASP A 142 8.87 -6.05 8.16
N ARG A 143 8.23 -5.55 9.22
CA ARG A 143 8.78 -5.51 10.59
C ARG A 143 8.21 -6.60 11.48
N LEU A 144 6.99 -7.07 11.20
CA LEU A 144 6.26 -8.09 11.92
C LEU A 144 5.51 -8.95 10.90
N ALA A 145 5.85 -10.24 10.84
CA ALA A 145 5.15 -11.17 9.96
C ALA A 145 3.65 -11.21 10.29
N ASP A 146 2.80 -11.34 9.27
CA ASP A 146 1.34 -11.38 9.39
C ASP A 146 0.70 -10.16 10.08
N ALA A 147 1.43 -9.05 10.24
CA ALA A 147 0.87 -7.78 10.68
C ALA A 147 0.36 -6.97 9.48
N SER A 148 -0.63 -6.10 9.67
CA SER A 148 -1.09 -5.17 8.64
C SER A 148 -1.48 -3.81 9.20
N THR A 149 -1.58 -2.82 8.30
CA THR A 149 -2.02 -1.46 8.62
C THR A 149 -3.09 -1.02 7.64
N GLU A 150 -4.13 -0.38 8.13
CA GLU A 150 -5.20 0.19 7.32
C GLU A 150 -5.51 1.60 7.82
N PHE A 151 -5.54 2.58 6.92
CA PHE A 151 -5.84 3.97 7.24
C PHE A 151 -7.14 4.39 6.54
N ASP A 152 -8.19 4.58 7.33
CA ASP A 152 -9.43 5.20 6.89
C ASP A 152 -9.27 6.72 7.02
N VAL A 153 -9.13 7.39 5.88
CA VAL A 153 -8.95 8.84 5.79
C VAL A 153 -10.20 9.57 6.29
N GLY A 154 -11.38 9.06 5.97
CA GLY A 154 -12.67 9.68 6.30
C GLY A 154 -12.94 9.74 7.80
N GLN A 155 -12.50 8.71 8.53
CA GLN A 155 -12.63 8.63 9.99
C GLN A 155 -11.37 9.05 10.75
N GLN A 156 -10.27 9.37 10.06
CA GLN A 156 -8.95 9.56 10.66
C GLN A 156 -8.54 8.38 11.56
N HIS A 157 -8.88 7.17 11.13
CA HIS A 157 -8.72 5.95 11.89
C HIS A 157 -7.56 5.14 11.31
N LEU A 158 -6.53 4.89 12.14
CA LEU A 158 -5.42 4.01 11.80
C LEU A 158 -5.55 2.68 12.54
N SER A 159 -5.90 1.63 11.81
CA SER A 159 -6.01 0.25 12.31
C SER A 159 -4.70 -0.50 12.14
N LEU A 160 -4.21 -1.08 13.23
CA LEU A 160 -3.04 -1.96 13.26
C LEU A 160 -3.50 -3.37 13.62
N SER A 161 -3.36 -4.32 12.69
CA SER A 161 -3.60 -5.74 12.97
C SER A 161 -2.26 -6.40 13.25
N VAL A 162 -2.10 -6.98 14.44
CA VAL A 162 -0.83 -7.56 14.89
C VAL A 162 -1.08 -8.92 15.56
N PRO A 163 -0.38 -9.99 15.14
CA PRO A 163 -0.47 -11.29 15.79
C PRO A 163 -0.18 -11.23 17.29
N GLN A 164 -1.02 -11.91 18.09
CA GLN A 164 -0.95 -11.89 19.55
C GLN A 164 0.40 -12.35 20.12
N ILE A 165 1.20 -13.10 19.36
CA ILE A 165 2.56 -13.49 19.75
C ILE A 165 3.49 -12.29 19.94
N TYR A 166 3.25 -11.20 19.21
CA TYR A 166 4.04 -9.97 19.26
C TYR A 166 3.48 -8.95 20.24
N VAL A 167 2.22 -9.08 20.66
CA VAL A 167 1.60 -8.17 21.63
C VAL A 167 1.95 -8.59 23.07
N GLY A 168 2.33 -7.61 23.88
CA GLY A 168 2.61 -7.77 25.30
C GLY A 168 1.36 -8.19 26.07
N ARG A 169 1.54 -8.92 27.18
CA ARG A 169 0.43 -9.21 28.08
C ARG A 169 0.18 -7.96 28.93
N MET A 170 -0.77 -7.14 28.54
CA MET A 170 -1.31 -6.10 29.41
C MET A 170 -2.44 -6.67 30.26
N ALA A 171 -2.40 -6.44 31.57
CA ALA A 171 -3.55 -6.74 32.42
C ALA A 171 -4.70 -5.79 32.04
N ARG A 172 -5.95 -6.24 32.14
CA ARG A 172 -7.10 -5.33 31.97
C ARG A 172 -6.98 -4.17 32.95
N GLY A 173 -6.99 -2.94 32.44
CA GLY A 173 -6.79 -1.72 33.24
C GLY A 173 -5.32 -1.37 33.52
N TYR A 174 -4.36 -1.96 32.80
CA TYR A 174 -2.95 -1.59 32.90
C TYR A 174 -2.70 -0.17 32.37
N VAL A 175 -2.00 0.64 33.16
CA VAL A 175 -1.54 1.98 32.78
C VAL A 175 -0.03 1.95 32.75
N SER A 176 0.57 2.32 31.61
CA SER A 176 2.03 2.39 31.49
C SER A 176 2.63 3.31 32.56
N PRO A 177 3.75 2.94 33.22
CA PRO A 177 4.49 3.84 34.10
C PRO A 177 4.88 5.17 33.43
N ASP A 178 5.06 5.18 32.12
CA ASP A 178 5.38 6.40 31.35
C ASP A 178 4.24 7.43 31.35
N LEU A 179 3.01 7.00 31.65
CA LEU A 179 1.83 7.87 31.79
C LEU A 179 1.61 8.35 33.23
N TRP A 180 2.46 7.95 34.18
CA TRP A 180 2.30 8.34 35.57
C TRP A 180 2.85 9.75 35.77
N GLU A 181 2.01 10.65 36.27
CA GLU A 181 2.45 11.96 36.73
C GLU A 181 2.84 11.87 38.21
N GLU A 182 4.01 12.39 38.57
CA GLU A 182 4.47 12.47 39.97
C GLU A 182 3.66 13.48 40.81
N GLY A 183 2.72 14.19 40.17
CA GLY A 183 1.94 15.26 40.77
C GLY A 183 2.77 16.54 40.97
N ILE A 184 2.35 17.35 41.94
CA ILE A 184 3.02 18.60 42.31
C ILE A 184 3.30 18.62 43.81
N ASN A 185 4.32 19.37 44.24
CA ASN A 185 4.58 19.58 45.66
C ASN A 185 3.44 20.40 46.31
N ALA A 186 2.73 19.82 47.28
CA ALA A 186 1.61 20.46 47.97
C ALA A 186 1.55 20.09 49.47
N GLY A 187 1.05 21.02 50.29
CA GLY A 187 0.69 20.78 51.69
C GLY A 187 -0.81 20.63 51.86
N LEU A 188 -1.26 19.65 52.66
CA LEU A 188 -2.68 19.33 52.88
C LEU A 188 -3.01 19.41 54.38
N LEU A 189 -4.07 20.15 54.74
CA LEU A 189 -4.64 20.20 56.09
C LEU A 189 -6.13 19.87 56.00
N ASN A 190 -6.57 18.83 56.70
CA ASN A 190 -7.98 18.45 56.80
C ASN A 190 -8.37 18.36 58.27
N TYR A 191 -9.51 18.94 58.65
CA TYR A 191 -10.02 18.92 60.01
C TYR A 191 -11.52 18.60 60.02
N SER A 192 -11.99 17.84 61.01
CA SER A 192 -13.40 17.51 61.25
C SER A 192 -13.71 17.79 62.71
N PHE A 193 -14.85 18.44 62.97
CA PHE A 193 -15.35 18.74 64.32
C PHE A 193 -16.09 17.53 64.92
#